data_AF-A0A5C5BD29-F1
#
_entry.id   AF-A0A5C5BD29-F1
#
_cell.length_a   1.000
_cell.length_b   1.000
_cell.length_c   1.000
_cell.angle_alpha   90.00
_cell.angle_beta   90.00
_cell.angle_gamma   90.00
#
_symmetry.space_group_name_H-M   'P 1'
#
loop_
_entity.id
_entity.type
_entity.pdbx_description
1 polymer ?
#
loop_
_entity_poly.entity_id
_entity_poly.type
_entity_poly.pdbx_seq_one_letter_code
_entity_poly.pdbx_strand_id
1 'polypeptide(L)'
;MGFGAAAAGADPHPTQSTEYQAVAATLASTEAERDGLEEDLDEANGELTTAEDRITELEAAATTAGDLAARETQVAEREAAVQTRETDVQTREDAVAAQEAAAAAPASSTDPRFGTCKEARANGYGTYVKGVDPEYDWYRDADGDGRVCEP
;
A
#
# COMPACT_ATOMS: atom_id res chain seq x y z
N MET A 1 36.57 -105.05 46.85
CA MET A 1 37.60 -104.01 46.69
C MET A 1 36.96 -102.88 45.90
N GLY A 2 36.43 -101.87 46.59
CA GLY A 2 35.78 -100.72 45.95
C GLY A 2 36.72 -99.52 46.06
N PHE A 3 37.23 -99.04 44.92
CA PHE A 3 37.95 -97.78 44.86
C PHE A 3 36.93 -96.68 44.57
N GLY A 4 36.64 -95.87 45.60
CA GLY A 4 35.86 -94.65 45.46
C GLY A 4 36.69 -93.59 44.75
N ALA A 5 36.21 -93.12 43.60
CA ALA A 5 36.76 -91.95 42.93
C ALA A 5 36.36 -90.70 43.72
N ALA A 6 37.33 -90.07 44.38
CA ALA A 6 37.17 -88.71 44.90
C ALA A 6 37.14 -87.74 43.72
N ALA A 7 35.98 -87.12 43.48
CA ALA A 7 35.87 -86.03 42.53
C ALA A 7 36.72 -84.85 43.03
N ALA A 8 37.67 -84.42 42.21
CA ALA A 8 38.42 -83.19 42.43
C ALA A 8 37.43 -82.02 42.49
N GLY A 9 37.43 -81.29 43.61
CA GLY A 9 36.72 -80.01 43.70
C GLY A 9 37.40 -79.02 42.77
N ALA A 10 36.82 -78.77 41.60
CA ALA A 10 37.20 -77.64 40.78
C ALA A 10 36.75 -76.37 41.49
N ASP A 11 37.67 -75.43 41.74
CA ASP A 11 37.30 -74.09 42.16
C ASP A 11 36.28 -73.53 41.15
N PRO A 12 35.12 -73.02 41.61
CA PRO A 12 34.12 -72.50 40.70
C PRO A 12 34.74 -71.37 39.87
N HIS A 13 34.53 -71.41 38.56
CA HIS A 13 35.01 -70.40 37.65
C HIS A 13 34.54 -69.01 38.13
N PRO A 14 35.37 -67.95 38.10
CA PRO A 14 35.03 -66.64 38.69
C PRO A 14 33.72 -66.04 38.14
N THR A 15 33.32 -66.39 36.91
CA THR A 15 32.04 -65.98 36.33
C THR A 15 30.81 -66.64 36.95
N GLN A 16 31.00 -67.67 37.77
CA GLN A 16 29.95 -68.35 38.55
C GLN A 16 29.80 -67.75 39.95
N SER A 17 30.65 -66.79 40.36
CA SER A 17 30.46 -66.07 41.61
C SER A 17 29.21 -65.19 41.56
N THR A 18 28.49 -65.10 42.68
CA THR A 18 27.32 -64.23 42.84
C THR A 18 27.66 -62.76 42.62
N GLU A 19 28.86 -62.34 43.01
CA GLU A 19 29.33 -60.97 42.82
C GLU A 19 29.51 -60.66 41.33
N TYR A 20 30.09 -61.59 40.58
CA TYR A 20 30.26 -61.44 39.13
C TYR A 20 28.89 -61.37 38.42
N GLN A 21 27.96 -62.24 38.80
CA GLN A 21 26.60 -62.23 38.23
C GLN A 21 25.84 -60.94 38.53
N ALA A 22 25.99 -60.38 39.73
CA ALA A 22 25.38 -59.10 40.09
C ALA A 22 25.96 -57.95 39.24
N VAL A 23 27.28 -57.92 39.05
CA VAL A 23 27.92 -56.91 38.18
C VAL A 23 27.48 -57.09 36.72
N ALA A 24 27.40 -58.32 36.23
CA ALA A 24 26.93 -58.61 34.87
C ALA A 24 25.47 -58.16 34.66
N ALA A 25 24.61 -58.35 35.66
CA ALA A 25 23.22 -57.89 35.61
C ALA A 25 23.13 -56.35 35.59
N THR A 26 23.92 -55.65 36.41
CA THR A 26 23.97 -54.19 36.40
C THR A 26 24.48 -53.66 35.06
N LEU A 27 25.55 -54.26 34.51
CA LEU A 27 26.08 -53.88 33.20
C LEU A 27 25.01 -54.01 32.12
N ALA A 28 24.30 -55.15 32.07
CA ALA A 28 23.23 -55.35 31.10
C ALA A 28 22.09 -54.33 31.25
N SER A 29 21.74 -53.94 32.49
CA SER A 29 20.75 -52.88 32.74
C SER A 29 21.21 -51.53 32.23
N THR A 30 22.45 -51.14 32.53
CA THR A 30 23.02 -49.86 32.08
C THR A 30 23.20 -49.81 30.57
N GLU A 31 23.53 -50.93 29.92
CA GLU A 31 23.56 -51.01 28.46
C GLU A 31 22.16 -50.79 27.86
N ALA A 32 21.11 -51.38 28.44
CA ALA A 32 19.75 -51.13 27.99
C ALA A 32 19.29 -49.68 28.20
N GLU A 33 19.68 -49.06 29.32
CA GLU A 33 19.42 -47.63 29.57
C GLU A 33 20.17 -46.74 28.58
N ARG A 34 21.44 -47.05 28.26
CA ARG A 34 22.21 -46.34 27.25
C ARG A 34 21.52 -46.43 25.89
N ASP A 35 21.14 -47.63 25.47
CA ASP A 35 20.52 -47.84 24.16
C ASP A 35 19.18 -47.06 24.05
N GLY A 36 18.41 -46.99 25.14
CA GLY A 36 17.20 -46.14 25.19
C GLY A 36 17.50 -44.64 25.13
N LEU A 37 18.54 -44.17 25.82
CA LEU A 37 18.97 -42.77 25.75
C LEU A 37 19.53 -42.39 24.37
N GLU A 38 20.12 -43.34 23.64
CA GLU A 38 20.56 -43.14 22.26
C GLU A 38 19.36 -42.96 21.32
N GLU A 39 18.28 -43.74 21.50
CA GLU A 39 17.03 -43.57 20.76
C GLU A 39 16.37 -42.21 21.05
N ASP A 40 16.26 -41.83 22.33
CA ASP A 40 15.72 -40.53 22.74
C ASP A 40 16.55 -39.36 22.16
N LEU A 41 17.88 -39.51 22.10
CA LEU A 41 18.76 -38.50 21.52
C LEU A 41 18.54 -38.35 20.02
N ASP A 42 18.36 -39.45 19.29
CA ASP A 42 18.07 -39.42 17.87
C ASP A 42 16.70 -38.76 17.58
N GLU A 43 15.69 -39.03 18.40
CA GLU A 43 14.39 -38.35 18.33
C GLU A 43 14.53 -36.84 18.57
N ALA A 44 15.20 -36.45 19.66
CA ALA A 44 15.41 -35.05 19.99
C ALA A 44 16.20 -34.29 18.92
N ASN A 45 17.18 -34.94 18.28
CA ASN A 45 17.91 -34.35 17.16
C ASN A 45 17.01 -34.14 15.93
N GLY A 46 16.11 -35.09 15.65
CA GLY A 46 15.12 -34.94 14.58
C GLY A 46 14.14 -33.79 14.82
N GLU A 47 13.68 -33.63 16.07
CA GLU A 47 12.86 -32.49 16.48
C GLU A 47 13.60 -31.17 16.36
N LEU A 48 14.88 -31.14 16.76
CA LEU A 48 15.73 -29.94 16.65
C LEU A 48 15.86 -29.49 15.19
N THR A 49 16.17 -30.41 14.26
CA THR A 49 16.24 -30.08 12.83
C THR A 49 14.91 -29.53 12.32
N THR A 50 13.78 -30.14 12.72
CA THR A 50 12.45 -29.64 12.35
C THR A 50 12.20 -28.23 12.90
N ALA A 51 12.65 -27.94 14.12
CA ALA A 51 12.52 -26.62 14.73
C ALA A 51 13.40 -25.58 14.02
N GLU A 52 14.62 -25.93 13.61
CA GLU A 52 15.53 -25.07 12.85
C GLU A 52 14.94 -24.70 11.47
N ASP A 53 14.34 -25.67 10.78
CA ASP A 53 13.64 -25.43 9.51
C ASP A 53 12.47 -24.44 9.71
N ARG A 54 11.66 -24.66 10.75
CA ARG A 54 10.54 -23.75 11.09
C ARG A 54 11.00 -22.35 11.45
N ILE A 55 12.14 -22.19 12.11
CA ILE A 55 12.72 -20.87 12.40
C ILE A 55 13.05 -20.16 11.08
N THR A 56 13.70 -20.86 10.15
CA THR A 56 14.05 -20.30 8.84
C THR A 56 12.80 -19.85 8.06
N GLU A 57 11.74 -20.64 8.09
CA GLU A 57 10.45 -20.27 7.48
C GLU A 57 9.83 -19.03 8.13
N LEU A 58 9.89 -18.94 9.47
CA LEU A 58 9.37 -17.79 10.22
C LEU A 58 10.17 -16.51 9.94
N GLU A 59 11.48 -16.59 9.78
CA GLU A 59 12.32 -15.44 9.42
C GLU A 59 11.99 -14.93 8.00
N ALA A 60 11.75 -15.85 7.06
CA ALA A 60 11.29 -15.49 5.71
C ALA A 60 9.89 -14.86 5.74
N ALA A 61 8.98 -15.39 6.58
CA ALA A 61 7.65 -14.83 6.77
C ALA A 61 7.70 -13.42 7.41
N ALA A 62 8.59 -13.21 8.39
CA ALA A 62 8.79 -11.90 9.02
C ALA A 62 9.27 -10.85 8.01
N THR A 63 10.17 -11.23 7.10
CA THR A 63 10.60 -10.37 5.98
C THR A 63 9.41 -9.99 5.09
N THR A 64 8.59 -10.97 4.71
CA THR A 64 7.39 -10.75 3.90
C THR A 64 6.39 -9.81 4.59
N ALA A 65 6.23 -9.95 5.91
CA ALA A 65 5.37 -9.06 6.69
C ALA A 65 5.89 -7.60 6.68
N GLY A 66 7.20 -7.41 6.74
CA GLY A 66 7.83 -6.09 6.58
C GLY A 66 7.54 -5.45 5.22
N ASP A 67 7.67 -6.24 4.13
CA ASP A 67 7.36 -5.77 2.78
C ASP A 67 5.88 -5.39 2.61
N LEU A 68 4.97 -6.14 3.23
CA LEU A 68 3.54 -5.84 3.23
C LEU A 68 3.25 -4.52 3.96
N ALA A 69 3.84 -4.29 5.13
CA ALA A 69 3.70 -3.02 5.85
C ALA A 69 4.23 -1.82 5.03
N ALA A 70 5.33 -2.01 4.29
CA ALA A 70 5.84 -0.99 3.38
C ALA A 70 4.89 -0.72 2.20
N ARG A 71 4.22 -1.76 1.68
CA ARG A 71 3.20 -1.61 0.63
C ARG A 71 1.94 -0.92 1.13
N GLU A 72 1.49 -1.20 2.36
CA GLU A 72 0.35 -0.51 2.96
C GLU A 72 0.60 1.00 3.06
N THR A 73 1.79 1.40 3.51
CA THR A 73 2.20 2.81 3.52
C THR A 73 2.14 3.43 2.11
N GLN A 74 2.69 2.74 1.10
CA GLN A 74 2.65 3.23 -0.29
C GLN A 74 1.22 3.33 -0.84
N VAL A 75 0.32 2.42 -0.45
CA VAL A 75 -1.09 2.49 -0.85
C VAL A 75 -1.74 3.74 -0.25
N ALA A 76 -1.54 4.00 1.04
CA ALA A 76 -2.08 5.19 1.70
C ALA A 76 -1.59 6.50 1.05
N GLU A 77 -0.29 6.58 0.70
CA GLU A 77 0.26 7.73 -0.02
C GLU A 77 -0.35 7.89 -1.41
N ARG A 78 -0.54 6.78 -2.14
CA ARG A 78 -1.17 6.81 -3.47
C ARG A 78 -2.63 7.23 -3.40
N GLU A 79 -3.38 6.81 -2.39
CA GLU A 79 -4.76 7.23 -2.15
C GLU A 79 -4.84 8.74 -1.90
N ALA A 80 -3.98 9.28 -1.03
CA ALA A 80 -3.89 10.72 -0.82
C ALA A 80 -3.57 11.47 -2.12
N ALA A 81 -2.63 10.97 -2.91
CA ALA A 81 -2.28 11.56 -4.20
C ALA A 81 -3.42 11.44 -5.25
N VAL A 82 -4.26 10.40 -5.18
CA VAL A 82 -5.47 10.29 -6.02
C VAL A 82 -6.45 11.39 -5.62
N GLN A 83 -6.72 11.57 -4.33
CA GLN A 83 -7.66 12.56 -3.84
C GLN A 83 -7.26 14.00 -4.22
N THR A 84 -5.96 14.31 -4.20
CA THR A 84 -5.45 15.59 -4.72
C THR A 84 -5.74 15.73 -6.22
N ARG A 85 -5.43 14.70 -7.02
CA ARG A 85 -5.67 14.73 -8.47
C ARG A 85 -7.15 14.87 -8.82
N GLU A 86 -8.05 14.24 -8.06
CA GLU A 86 -9.49 14.40 -8.25
C GLU A 86 -9.93 15.84 -8.03
N THR A 87 -9.41 16.50 -6.98
CA THR A 87 -9.69 17.91 -6.70
C THR A 87 -9.15 18.83 -7.79
N ASP A 88 -7.95 18.55 -8.30
CA ASP A 88 -7.34 19.29 -9.40
C ASP A 88 -8.15 19.13 -10.69
N VAL A 89 -8.62 17.92 -10.99
CA VAL A 89 -9.48 17.64 -12.14
C VAL A 89 -10.79 18.42 -12.02
N GLN A 90 -11.46 18.36 -10.87
CA GLN A 90 -12.69 19.11 -10.64
C GLN A 90 -12.48 20.62 -10.87
N THR A 91 -11.40 21.18 -10.33
CA THR A 91 -11.06 22.60 -10.51
C THR A 91 -10.86 22.96 -11.98
N ARG A 92 -10.23 22.06 -12.76
CA ARG A 92 -10.02 22.27 -14.20
C ARG A 92 -11.32 22.17 -14.97
N GLU A 93 -12.21 21.25 -14.61
CA GLU A 93 -13.54 21.12 -15.22
C GLU A 93 -14.37 22.38 -14.99
N ASP A 94 -14.39 22.92 -13.76
CA ASP A 94 -15.10 24.15 -13.43
C ASP A 94 -14.54 25.36 -14.19
N ALA A 95 -13.21 25.44 -14.33
CA ALA A 95 -12.56 26.50 -15.09
C ALA A 95 -12.89 26.43 -16.60
N VAL A 96 -12.93 25.21 -17.16
CA VAL A 96 -13.34 24.99 -18.55
C VAL A 96 -14.80 25.40 -18.74
N ALA A 97 -15.70 25.00 -17.84
CA ALA A 97 -17.11 25.37 -17.89
C ALA A 97 -17.30 26.91 -17.83
N ALA A 98 -16.54 27.61 -16.99
CA ALA A 98 -16.57 29.07 -16.91
C ALA A 98 -16.07 29.73 -18.21
N GLN A 99 -15.03 29.16 -18.84
CA GLN A 99 -14.52 29.64 -20.12
C GLN A 99 -15.55 29.45 -21.24
N GLU A 100 -16.22 28.31 -21.28
CA GLU A 100 -17.30 28.03 -22.25
C GLU A 100 -18.49 28.99 -22.05
N ALA A 101 -18.89 29.25 -20.80
CA ALA A 101 -19.96 30.20 -20.50
C ALA A 101 -19.59 31.63 -20.93
N ALA A 102 -18.35 32.06 -20.73
CA ALA A 102 -17.86 33.36 -21.19
C ALA A 102 -17.84 33.46 -22.73
N ALA A 103 -17.48 32.39 -23.43
CA ALA A 103 -17.51 32.35 -24.90
C ALA A 103 -18.95 32.36 -25.46
N ALA A 104 -19.92 31.82 -24.72
CA ALA A 104 -21.33 31.80 -25.11
C ALA A 104 -22.11 33.07 -24.72
N ALA A 105 -21.51 33.98 -23.94
CA ALA A 105 -22.16 35.22 -23.54
C ALA A 105 -22.45 36.10 -24.78
N PRO A 106 -23.69 36.60 -24.95
CA PRO A 106 -24.00 37.50 -26.05
C PRO A 106 -23.14 38.76 -25.94
N ALA A 107 -22.64 39.24 -27.07
CA ALA A 107 -22.01 40.57 -27.13
C ALA A 107 -22.97 41.61 -26.52
N SER A 108 -22.41 42.57 -25.79
CA SER A 108 -23.15 43.61 -25.04
C SER A 108 -24.35 44.10 -25.83
N SER A 109 -25.55 44.00 -25.23
CA SER A 109 -26.79 44.45 -25.85
C SER A 109 -26.65 45.92 -26.22
N THR A 110 -26.87 46.23 -27.49
CA THR A 110 -26.87 47.60 -27.96
C THR A 110 -28.04 48.38 -27.35
N ASP A 111 -27.89 49.68 -27.16
CA ASP A 111 -28.96 50.56 -26.70
C ASP A 111 -30.21 50.46 -27.59
N PRO A 112 -31.41 50.82 -27.10
CA PRO A 112 -32.57 50.96 -27.95
C PRO A 112 -32.28 51.94 -29.11
N ARG A 113 -32.56 51.51 -30.35
CA ARG A 113 -32.38 52.38 -31.52
C ARG A 113 -33.52 53.38 -31.61
N PHE A 114 -33.20 54.67 -31.48
CA PHE A 114 -34.14 55.76 -31.67
C PHE A 114 -34.08 56.30 -33.09
N GLY A 115 -35.14 56.99 -33.53
CA GLY A 115 -35.19 57.55 -34.89
C GLY A 115 -34.21 58.69 -35.08
N THR A 116 -33.81 59.39 -34.00
CA THR A 116 -32.90 60.53 -34.05
C THR A 116 -32.03 60.64 -32.79
N CYS A 117 -30.86 61.29 -32.92
CA CYS A 117 -30.01 61.65 -31.77
C CYS A 117 -30.70 62.53 -30.73
N LYS A 118 -31.74 63.28 -31.13
CA LYS A 118 -32.52 64.11 -30.19
C LYS A 118 -33.36 63.24 -29.26
N GLU A 119 -33.96 62.19 -29.81
CA GLU A 119 -34.79 61.25 -29.07
C GLU A 119 -33.95 60.34 -28.17
N ALA A 120 -32.79 59.87 -28.66
CA ALA A 120 -31.84 59.13 -27.85
C ALA A 120 -31.45 59.92 -26.59
N ARG A 121 -31.01 61.18 -26.77
CA ARG A 121 -30.62 62.07 -25.66
C ARG A 121 -31.76 62.37 -24.70
N ALA A 122 -32.98 62.53 -25.20
CA ALA A 122 -34.16 62.74 -24.36
C ALA A 122 -34.47 61.54 -23.45
N ASN A 123 -34.10 60.33 -23.88
CA ASN A 123 -34.23 59.10 -23.10
C ASN A 123 -32.95 58.79 -22.29
N GLY A 124 -31.96 59.68 -22.27
CA GLY A 124 -30.72 59.54 -21.50
C GLY A 124 -29.58 58.83 -22.23
N TYR A 125 -29.72 58.59 -23.54
CA TYR A 125 -28.73 57.90 -24.37
C TYR A 125 -27.99 58.87 -25.30
N GLY A 126 -26.67 58.70 -25.51
CA GLY A 126 -25.93 59.55 -26.46
C GLY A 126 -24.42 59.58 -26.24
N THR A 127 -23.74 60.35 -27.10
CA THR A 127 -22.27 60.33 -27.30
C THR A 127 -21.74 58.94 -27.64
N TYR A 128 -22.09 58.46 -28.83
CA TYR A 128 -21.57 57.20 -29.34
C TYR A 128 -20.26 57.44 -30.09
N VAL A 129 -19.26 56.60 -29.85
CA VAL A 129 -17.90 56.72 -30.38
C VAL A 129 -17.64 55.64 -31.43
N LYS A 130 -17.07 56.07 -32.56
CA LYS A 130 -16.74 55.18 -33.69
C LYS A 130 -15.80 54.05 -33.27
N GLY A 131 -16.21 52.81 -33.49
CA GLY A 131 -15.42 51.61 -33.22
C GLY A 131 -15.42 51.17 -31.75
N VAL A 132 -16.12 51.89 -30.87
CA VAL A 132 -16.37 51.49 -29.48
C VAL A 132 -17.84 51.10 -29.33
N ASP A 133 -18.73 51.99 -29.76
CA ASP A 133 -20.18 51.83 -29.61
C ASP A 133 -20.80 51.37 -30.93
N PRO A 134 -21.43 50.18 -30.98
CA PRO A 134 -22.15 49.71 -32.16
C PRO A 134 -23.27 50.65 -32.64
N GLU A 135 -23.80 51.48 -31.72
CA GLU A 135 -24.82 52.49 -31.94
C GLU A 135 -24.34 53.63 -32.84
N TYR A 136 -23.03 53.85 -32.96
CA TYR A 136 -22.45 54.89 -33.82
C TYR A 136 -22.94 54.73 -35.27
N ASP A 137 -23.02 53.50 -35.76
CA ASP A 137 -23.42 53.18 -37.14
C ASP A 137 -24.90 53.52 -37.44
N TRP A 138 -25.71 53.82 -36.43
CA TRP A 138 -27.13 54.12 -36.60
C TRP A 138 -27.42 55.57 -36.89
N TYR A 139 -26.51 56.46 -36.52
CA TYR A 139 -26.68 57.91 -36.62
C TYR A 139 -25.62 58.51 -37.53
N ARG A 140 -25.96 59.64 -38.16
CA ARG A 140 -25.05 60.34 -39.05
C ARG A 140 -24.16 61.28 -38.23
N ASP A 141 -22.85 61.04 -38.31
CA ASP A 141 -21.82 61.99 -37.89
C ASP A 141 -21.83 63.20 -38.84
N ALA A 142 -22.18 64.37 -38.30
CA ALA A 142 -22.45 65.56 -39.11
C ALA A 142 -21.18 66.38 -39.36
N ASP A 143 -20.23 66.32 -38.44
CA ASP A 143 -18.97 67.07 -38.40
C ASP A 143 -17.73 66.18 -38.59
N GLY A 144 -17.89 64.85 -38.50
CA GLY A 144 -16.89 63.87 -38.90
C GLY A 144 -15.77 63.68 -37.88
N ASP A 145 -16.01 64.00 -36.61
CA ASP A 145 -15.02 63.95 -35.54
C ASP A 145 -14.91 62.56 -34.88
N GLY A 146 -15.77 61.62 -35.27
CA GLY A 146 -15.82 60.26 -34.74
C GLY A 146 -16.75 60.08 -33.55
N ARG A 147 -17.60 61.06 -33.24
CA ARG A 147 -18.66 60.98 -32.24
C ARG A 147 -20.03 61.29 -32.86
N VAL A 148 -21.09 60.66 -32.35
CA VAL A 148 -22.47 60.98 -32.74
C VAL A 148 -23.35 61.19 -31.52
N CYS A 149 -24.42 61.97 -31.71
CA CYS A 149 -25.38 62.31 -30.67
C CYS A 149 -24.75 63.03 -29.46
N GLU A 150 -23.83 63.94 -29.72
CA GLU A 150 -23.21 64.83 -28.74
C GLU A 150 -24.19 65.90 -28.23
N PRO A 151 -23.94 66.56 -27.08
CA PRO A 151 -24.79 67.62 -26.51
C PRO A 151 -25.00 68.85 -27.41
#